data_AF-A0A6N6JFN9-F1
#
_entry.id   AF-A0A6N6JFN9-F1
#
_cell.length_a   1.000
_cell.length_b   1.000
_cell.length_c   1.000
_cell.angle_alpha   90.00
_cell.angle_beta   90.00
_cell.angle_gamma   90.00
#
_symmetry.space_group_name_H-M   'P 1'
#
loop_
_entity.id
_entity.type
_entity.pdbx_description
1 polymer ?
#
loop_
_entity_poly.entity_id
_entity_poly.type
_entity_poly.pdbx_seq_one_letter_code
_entity_poly.pdbx_strand_id
1 'polypeptide(L)'
;MAKEYQIAQLWIGGNLSYMEQLCATSFRDAGHHVKMYTYGDVGNIPDGIEIADANEIMPLGNVIAHKRTGSPAPQADKWRYNMLAKCDRTIWADTDAYCVKEFTTSNGHFHGWESNRHINNGVVGLPQDSDALAGLIDFTSDEYAIPDWFDDATKADMIAQKEAGTPVHVGEQSWGVWGPQALTHFLHKSGEHKYAMPIEALFPISFKKRRLMLKPNLDLSQYVTDNTLSIHFWGRRMRMRIVEREGGEPHPESLIGRLLTLHDIVPSEAPLPQKNPHKSDEAPPAKSAAAVDIAPAPRAAWTDELKALGDEKGFFERVGPEHSALFVKSGKTLIVTFENLDHVYSNNEGRLPWGFDFVQSQGWSILGLMAHGWTWYRDTDVTKFFDRLKSEKFFDQFDTVVFYGASMGGYAACAFSAACPDATVVAISPQATLDRDVAPWEKRYQKAWIRDFNTSYGYAPDMVQGAKEVFILYDPREDADAMHAALFRGQNITKLKCRFQGHRIASGLIQMGLLKPVVGACVDGTLTQTKFYQMLRARRTFRRYLRQLLRMIDPEKHPYRVYLLAGHVMANGPGPVFRRALNAANKRLAQAAKAREKSL
;
A
#
# COMPACT_ATOMS: atom_id res chain seq x y z
N MET A 1 -4.63 -32.27 -34.99
CA MET A 1 -5.71 -31.46 -34.41
C MET A 1 -5.16 -30.85 -33.13
N ALA A 2 -5.26 -29.53 -32.95
CA ALA A 2 -4.87 -28.91 -31.69
C ALA A 2 -5.67 -29.60 -30.57
N LYS A 3 -5.01 -29.96 -29.47
CA LYS A 3 -5.70 -30.59 -28.34
C LYS A 3 -6.62 -29.53 -27.74
N GLU A 4 -7.90 -29.85 -27.59
CA GLU A 4 -8.90 -28.92 -27.05
C GLU A 4 -8.55 -28.59 -25.59
N TYR A 5 -8.44 -27.29 -25.30
CA TYR A 5 -8.17 -26.74 -23.96
C TYR A 5 -9.48 -26.21 -23.37
N GLN A 6 -9.68 -26.41 -22.06
CA GLN A 6 -10.80 -25.80 -21.33
C GLN A 6 -10.35 -24.53 -20.62
N ILE A 7 -11.31 -23.65 -20.32
CA ILE A 7 -11.08 -22.42 -19.56
C ILE A 7 -11.56 -22.63 -18.13
N ALA A 8 -10.66 -22.42 -17.17
CA ALA A 8 -10.99 -22.45 -15.75
C ALA A 8 -11.05 -21.04 -15.17
N GLN A 9 -12.09 -20.76 -14.40
CA GLN A 9 -12.27 -19.52 -13.64
C GLN A 9 -12.61 -19.83 -12.18
N LEU A 10 -12.38 -18.88 -11.27
CA LEU A 10 -12.74 -19.02 -9.84
C LEU A 10 -13.60 -17.84 -9.39
N TRP A 11 -14.65 -18.13 -8.63
CA TRP A 11 -15.46 -17.13 -7.95
C TRP A 11 -15.74 -17.53 -6.49
N ILE A 12 -15.35 -16.68 -5.54
CA ILE A 12 -15.32 -16.99 -4.10
C ILE A 12 -16.57 -16.40 -3.39
N GLY A 13 -17.74 -16.54 -4.02
CA GLY A 13 -19.04 -16.20 -3.43
C GLY A 13 -19.67 -14.86 -3.88
N GLY A 14 -20.97 -14.73 -3.61
CA GLY A 14 -21.81 -13.64 -4.13
C GLY A 14 -22.23 -13.88 -5.59
N ASN A 15 -23.05 -13.00 -6.14
CA ASN A 15 -23.53 -13.12 -7.51
C ASN A 15 -22.50 -12.59 -8.51
N LEU A 16 -22.48 -13.17 -9.72
CA LEU A 16 -21.80 -12.56 -10.85
C LEU A 16 -22.54 -11.30 -11.29
N SER A 17 -21.80 -10.22 -11.52
CA SER A 17 -22.33 -9.06 -12.23
C SER A 17 -22.23 -9.27 -13.74
N TYR A 18 -22.84 -8.39 -14.52
CA TYR A 18 -22.75 -8.41 -15.99
C TYR A 18 -21.30 -8.42 -16.49
N MET A 19 -20.35 -7.90 -15.71
CA MET A 19 -18.93 -7.90 -16.11
C MET A 19 -18.35 -9.30 -16.11
N GLU A 20 -18.59 -10.06 -15.06
CA GLU A 20 -18.13 -11.45 -14.98
C GLU A 20 -18.89 -12.35 -15.94
N GLN A 21 -20.19 -12.11 -16.12
CA GLN A 21 -21.00 -12.80 -17.12
C GLN A 21 -20.50 -12.56 -18.53
N LEU A 22 -20.14 -11.32 -18.87
CA LEU A 22 -19.60 -10.96 -20.18
C LEU A 22 -18.30 -11.72 -20.47
N CYS A 23 -17.40 -11.78 -19.50
CA CYS A 23 -16.15 -12.51 -19.67
C CYS A 23 -16.39 -14.02 -19.83
N ALA A 24 -17.18 -14.64 -18.95
CA ALA A 24 -17.48 -16.08 -19.04
C ALA A 24 -18.20 -16.44 -20.36
N THR A 25 -19.19 -15.64 -20.74
CA THR A 25 -19.94 -15.79 -22.00
C THR A 25 -19.05 -15.65 -23.22
N SER A 26 -18.12 -14.70 -23.22
CA SER A 26 -17.19 -14.51 -24.34
C SER A 26 -16.32 -15.73 -24.63
N PHE A 27 -15.92 -16.48 -23.60
CA PHE A 27 -15.18 -17.73 -23.79
C PHE A 27 -16.03 -18.82 -24.41
N ARG A 28 -17.25 -19.02 -23.89
CA ARG A 28 -18.23 -19.97 -24.44
C ARG A 28 -18.53 -19.67 -25.91
N ASP A 29 -18.79 -18.40 -26.23
CA ASP A 29 -19.14 -17.96 -27.59
C ASP A 29 -17.96 -18.07 -28.55
N ALA A 30 -16.72 -17.99 -28.04
CA ALA A 30 -15.51 -18.28 -28.78
C ALA A 30 -15.22 -19.80 -28.96
N GLY A 31 -16.11 -20.67 -28.47
CA GLY A 31 -16.04 -22.12 -28.64
C GLY A 31 -15.37 -22.88 -27.48
N HIS A 32 -15.04 -22.21 -26.38
CA HIS A 32 -14.41 -22.89 -25.24
C HIS A 32 -15.41 -23.61 -24.35
N HIS A 33 -14.99 -24.76 -23.84
CA HIS A 33 -15.59 -25.33 -22.65
C HIS A 33 -15.13 -24.52 -21.42
N VAL A 34 -16.08 -23.91 -20.70
CA VAL A 34 -15.79 -23.06 -19.54
C VAL A 34 -16.23 -23.75 -18.26
N LYS A 35 -15.30 -23.88 -17.33
CA LYS A 35 -15.51 -24.43 -15.99
C LYS A 35 -15.28 -23.35 -14.94
N MET A 36 -16.34 -22.96 -14.24
CA MET A 36 -16.29 -22.00 -13.13
C MET A 36 -16.29 -22.75 -11.80
N TYR A 37 -15.21 -22.57 -11.05
CA TYR A 37 -15.06 -23.13 -9.72
C TYR A 37 -15.62 -22.18 -8.66
N THR A 38 -16.40 -22.72 -7.73
CA THR A 38 -17.04 -21.95 -6.65
C THR A 38 -16.95 -22.69 -5.32
N TYR A 39 -16.85 -21.96 -4.20
CA TYR A 39 -16.83 -22.56 -2.85
C TYR A 39 -18.21 -22.70 -2.20
N GLY A 40 -19.27 -22.37 -2.93
CA GLY A 40 -20.66 -22.40 -2.50
C GLY A 40 -21.56 -21.87 -3.60
N ASP A 41 -22.81 -21.56 -3.26
CA ASP A 41 -23.78 -21.10 -4.24
C ASP A 41 -23.42 -19.70 -4.77
N VAL A 42 -23.42 -19.57 -6.10
CA VAL A 42 -23.13 -18.34 -6.83
C VAL A 42 -24.28 -18.07 -7.80
N GLY A 43 -24.93 -16.92 -7.66
CA GLY A 43 -26.00 -16.51 -8.55
C GLY A 43 -25.49 -15.91 -9.86
N ASN A 44 -26.38 -15.89 -10.86
CA ASN A 44 -26.18 -15.28 -12.18
C ASN A 44 -25.01 -15.86 -12.99
N ILE A 45 -24.72 -17.15 -12.84
CA ILE A 45 -23.80 -17.84 -13.75
C ILE A 45 -24.51 -18.03 -15.09
N PRO A 46 -23.91 -17.62 -16.24
CA PRO A 46 -24.53 -17.80 -17.55
C PRO A 46 -24.77 -19.26 -17.91
N ASP A 47 -25.79 -19.52 -18.73
CA ASP A 47 -26.05 -20.85 -19.26
C ASP A 47 -24.85 -21.38 -20.07
N GLY A 48 -24.58 -22.68 -19.97
CA GLY A 48 -23.48 -23.34 -20.67
C GLY A 48 -22.11 -23.22 -20.00
N ILE A 49 -22.04 -22.61 -18.81
CA ILE A 49 -20.84 -22.64 -17.96
C ILE A 49 -20.94 -23.82 -17.00
N GLU A 50 -19.97 -24.74 -17.03
CA GLU A 50 -19.90 -25.84 -16.06
C GLU A 50 -19.53 -25.29 -14.68
N ILE A 51 -20.28 -25.69 -13.65
CA ILE A 51 -19.99 -25.33 -12.26
C ILE A 51 -19.26 -26.50 -11.58
N ALA A 52 -18.15 -26.23 -10.91
CA ALA A 52 -17.38 -27.22 -10.17
C ALA A 52 -17.06 -26.73 -8.75
N ASP A 53 -16.86 -27.65 -7.81
CA ASP A 53 -16.50 -27.29 -6.44
C ASP A 53 -15.02 -26.88 -6.37
N ALA A 54 -14.76 -25.65 -5.96
CA ALA A 54 -13.40 -25.13 -5.79
C ALA A 54 -12.58 -25.90 -4.73
N ASN A 55 -13.24 -26.62 -3.82
CA ASN A 55 -12.59 -27.49 -2.83
C ASN A 55 -11.88 -28.70 -3.48
N GLU A 56 -12.27 -29.12 -4.69
CA GLU A 56 -11.59 -30.19 -5.43
C GLU A 56 -10.13 -29.82 -5.75
N ILE A 57 -9.88 -28.54 -5.99
CA ILE A 57 -8.54 -28.00 -6.25
C ILE A 57 -7.84 -27.67 -4.94
N MET A 58 -8.46 -26.88 -4.07
CA MET A 58 -7.88 -26.46 -2.81
C MET A 58 -9.00 -26.07 -1.84
N PRO A 59 -9.08 -26.63 -0.63
CA PRO A 59 -10.12 -26.25 0.34
C PRO A 59 -10.11 -24.75 0.70
N LEU A 60 -11.28 -24.18 0.97
CA LEU A 60 -11.39 -22.80 1.48
C LEU A 60 -10.98 -22.76 2.95
N GLY A 61 -9.66 -22.71 3.19
CA GLY A 61 -9.10 -22.35 4.49
C GLY A 61 -9.26 -20.85 4.78
N ASN A 62 -8.37 -20.29 5.59
CA ASN A 62 -8.31 -18.84 5.79
C ASN A 62 -7.96 -18.14 4.47
N VAL A 63 -8.86 -17.28 3.99
CA VAL A 63 -8.66 -16.56 2.72
C VAL A 63 -7.50 -15.59 2.84
N ILE A 64 -6.46 -15.80 2.03
CA ILE A 64 -5.30 -14.91 2.02
C ILE A 64 -5.61 -13.64 1.23
N ALA A 65 -5.78 -12.53 1.96
CA ALA A 65 -6.02 -11.22 1.38
C ALA A 65 -4.80 -10.30 1.48
N HIS A 66 -4.59 -9.48 0.45
CA HIS A 66 -3.56 -8.45 0.48
C HIS A 66 -3.97 -7.30 1.43
N LYS A 67 -3.28 -7.15 2.56
CA LYS A 67 -3.54 -6.25 3.70
C LYS A 67 -3.82 -4.81 3.32
N ARG A 68 -3.05 -4.21 2.39
CA ARG A 68 -3.29 -2.83 1.89
C ARG A 68 -4.62 -2.65 1.14
N THR A 69 -5.12 -3.72 0.52
CA THR A 69 -6.17 -3.62 -0.49
C THR A 69 -7.43 -4.42 -0.19
N GLY A 70 -7.39 -5.34 0.77
CA GLY A 70 -8.43 -6.33 1.02
C GLY A 70 -8.67 -7.32 -0.13
N SER A 71 -7.81 -7.31 -1.16
CA SER A 71 -8.03 -8.13 -2.35
C SER A 71 -7.65 -9.59 -2.07
N PRO A 72 -8.50 -10.57 -2.43
CA PRO A 72 -8.17 -12.00 -2.33
C PRO A 72 -7.24 -12.47 -3.47
N ALA A 73 -6.55 -11.56 -4.16
CA ALA A 73 -5.67 -11.91 -5.27
C ALA A 73 -4.61 -12.95 -4.89
N PRO A 74 -3.93 -12.87 -3.73
CA PRO A 74 -3.00 -13.93 -3.32
C PRO A 74 -3.66 -15.32 -3.18
N GLN A 75 -4.88 -15.38 -2.65
CA GLN A 75 -5.65 -16.63 -2.60
C GLN A 75 -5.92 -17.19 -4.00
N ALA A 76 -6.35 -16.33 -4.93
CA ALA A 76 -6.59 -16.73 -6.33
C ALA A 76 -5.29 -17.11 -7.06
N ASP A 77 -4.15 -16.47 -6.74
CA ASP A 77 -2.84 -16.83 -7.26
C ASP A 77 -2.44 -18.25 -6.84
N LYS A 78 -2.54 -18.56 -5.54
CA LYS A 78 -2.27 -19.92 -5.04
C LYS A 78 -3.22 -20.95 -5.65
N TRP A 79 -4.51 -20.63 -5.72
CA TRP A 79 -5.53 -21.53 -6.26
C TRP A 79 -5.28 -21.85 -7.74
N ARG A 80 -4.99 -20.83 -8.58
CA ARG A 80 -4.79 -21.06 -10.03
C ARG A 80 -3.59 -21.93 -10.34
N TYR A 81 -2.49 -21.81 -9.57
CA TYR A 81 -1.33 -22.67 -9.77
C TYR A 81 -1.63 -24.12 -9.38
N ASN A 82 -2.34 -24.34 -8.27
CA ASN A 82 -2.77 -25.69 -7.88
C ASN A 82 -3.77 -26.28 -8.89
N MET A 83 -4.64 -25.46 -9.47
CA MET A 83 -5.53 -25.89 -10.56
C MET A 83 -4.74 -26.32 -11.78
N LEU A 84 -3.79 -25.51 -12.27
CA LEU A 84 -2.98 -25.85 -13.44
C LEU A 84 -2.16 -27.14 -13.24
N ALA A 85 -1.73 -27.45 -12.02
CA ALA A 85 -1.05 -28.71 -11.73
C ALA A 85 -2.00 -29.92 -11.66
N LYS A 86 -3.27 -29.72 -11.30
CA LYS A 86 -4.27 -30.80 -11.16
C LYS A 86 -5.03 -31.09 -12.45
N CYS A 87 -5.28 -30.07 -13.25
CA CYS A 87 -6.17 -30.15 -14.41
C CYS A 87 -5.36 -30.17 -15.71
N ASP A 88 -5.43 -31.27 -16.44
CA ASP A 88 -4.85 -31.37 -17.79
C ASP A 88 -5.56 -30.42 -18.77
N ARG A 89 -4.82 -29.96 -19.78
CA ARG A 89 -5.33 -29.11 -20.88
C ARG A 89 -6.25 -27.98 -20.43
N THR A 90 -5.82 -27.25 -19.41
CA THR A 90 -6.61 -26.18 -18.81
C THR A 90 -5.85 -24.86 -18.87
N ILE A 91 -6.54 -23.79 -19.25
CA ILE A 91 -6.03 -22.42 -19.19
C ILE A 91 -6.84 -21.67 -18.14
N TRP A 92 -6.16 -21.00 -17.23
CA TRP A 92 -6.80 -20.06 -16.31
C TRP A 92 -7.15 -18.76 -17.04
N ALA A 93 -8.34 -18.24 -16.79
CA ALA A 93 -8.70 -16.86 -17.09
C ALA A 93 -9.35 -16.20 -15.86
N ASP A 94 -8.93 -14.98 -15.53
CA ASP A 94 -9.63 -14.17 -14.52
C ASP A 94 -11.07 -13.92 -15.01
N THR A 95 -12.02 -13.77 -14.08
CA THR A 95 -13.42 -13.45 -14.41
C THR A 95 -13.61 -12.04 -15.00
N ASP A 96 -12.54 -11.27 -15.14
CA ASP A 96 -12.48 -9.97 -15.80
C ASP A 96 -11.58 -9.98 -17.07
N ALA A 97 -11.28 -11.16 -17.62
CA ALA A 97 -10.61 -11.32 -18.91
C ALA A 97 -11.64 -11.66 -20.00
N TYR A 98 -11.79 -10.78 -20.99
CA TYR A 98 -12.68 -10.98 -22.14
C TYR A 98 -11.95 -11.79 -23.22
N CYS A 99 -12.64 -12.76 -23.81
CA CYS A 99 -12.16 -13.59 -24.91
C CYS A 99 -12.56 -12.98 -26.25
N VAL A 100 -11.57 -12.66 -27.09
CA VAL A 100 -11.79 -12.16 -28.45
C VAL A 100 -11.79 -13.31 -29.46
N LYS A 101 -10.95 -14.33 -29.25
CA LYS A 101 -10.76 -15.48 -30.15
C LYS A 101 -10.42 -16.72 -29.34
N GLU A 102 -10.68 -17.89 -29.94
CA GLU A 102 -10.32 -19.18 -29.37
C GLU A 102 -8.83 -19.23 -28.95
N PHE A 103 -8.56 -19.87 -27.81
CA PHE A 103 -7.23 -20.02 -27.25
C PHE A 103 -6.69 -21.39 -27.65
N THR A 104 -5.66 -21.37 -28.48
CA THR A 104 -5.01 -22.60 -28.92
C THR A 104 -3.54 -22.57 -28.54
N THR A 105 -3.04 -23.70 -28.03
CA THR A 105 -1.59 -23.89 -27.82
C THR A 105 -1.21 -25.32 -28.18
N SER A 106 -0.04 -25.46 -28.82
CA SER A 106 0.50 -26.77 -29.22
C SER A 106 1.36 -27.41 -28.14
N ASN A 107 1.80 -26.62 -27.15
CA ASN A 107 2.76 -27.04 -26.14
C ASN A 107 2.26 -26.80 -24.71
N GLY A 108 1.02 -26.36 -24.53
CA GLY A 108 0.41 -26.08 -23.23
C GLY A 108 0.83 -24.75 -22.57
N HIS A 109 1.82 -24.05 -23.11
CA HIS A 109 2.11 -22.69 -22.68
C HIS A 109 1.12 -21.71 -23.30
N PHE A 110 0.52 -20.88 -22.46
CA PHE A 110 -0.40 -19.83 -22.89
C PHE A 110 -0.30 -18.64 -21.92
N HIS A 111 0.69 -17.79 -22.10
CA HIS A 111 0.92 -16.61 -21.25
C HIS A 111 1.50 -15.46 -22.07
N GLY A 112 1.34 -14.23 -21.59
CA GLY A 112 1.72 -13.04 -22.37
C GLY A 112 2.29 -11.91 -21.52
N TRP A 113 3.13 -11.10 -22.16
CA TRP A 113 3.67 -9.88 -21.56
C TRP A 113 2.55 -8.85 -21.32
N GLU A 114 2.51 -8.19 -20.16
CA GLU A 114 1.67 -6.98 -19.97
C GLU A 114 2.47 -5.68 -20.13
N SER A 115 3.80 -5.80 -20.07
CA SER A 115 4.75 -4.71 -20.15
C SER A 115 6.12 -5.25 -20.55
N ASN A 116 7.10 -4.38 -20.73
CA ASN A 116 8.49 -4.79 -20.96
C ASN A 116 9.18 -5.44 -19.75
N ARG A 117 8.47 -5.67 -18.64
CA ARG A 117 9.03 -6.20 -17.39
C ARG A 117 8.25 -7.34 -16.78
N HIS A 118 6.98 -7.51 -17.10
CA HIS A 118 6.12 -8.47 -16.42
C HIS A 118 5.25 -9.22 -17.42
N ILE A 119 5.15 -10.52 -17.18
CA ILE A 119 4.12 -11.43 -17.69
C ILE A 119 2.97 -11.39 -16.68
N ASN A 120 1.74 -11.20 -17.16
CA ASN A 120 0.56 -11.11 -16.32
C ASN A 120 -0.09 -12.49 -16.16
N ASN A 121 -0.69 -12.73 -15.01
CA ASN A 121 -1.24 -14.03 -14.62
C ASN A 121 -2.77 -14.12 -14.75
N GLY A 122 -3.42 -13.09 -15.30
CA GLY A 122 -4.87 -13.04 -15.50
C GLY A 122 -5.37 -13.88 -16.67
N VAL A 123 -4.48 -14.30 -17.56
CA VAL A 123 -4.69 -15.40 -18.51
C VAL A 123 -3.40 -16.22 -18.55
N VAL A 124 -3.45 -17.46 -18.08
CA VAL A 124 -2.25 -18.30 -17.96
C VAL A 124 -2.56 -19.79 -18.14
N GLY A 125 -1.84 -20.41 -19.08
CA GLY A 125 -1.72 -21.86 -19.23
C GLY A 125 -0.25 -22.25 -19.09
N LEU A 126 0.00 -23.26 -18.25
CA LEU A 126 1.31 -23.89 -18.08
C LEU A 126 1.10 -25.41 -18.14
N PRO A 127 1.94 -26.16 -18.86
CA PRO A 127 1.92 -27.62 -18.82
C PRO A 127 2.12 -28.15 -17.39
N GLN A 128 1.54 -29.31 -17.07
CA GLN A 128 1.70 -29.92 -15.74
C GLN A 128 3.15 -30.31 -15.42
N ASP A 129 3.98 -30.54 -16.44
CA ASP A 129 5.42 -30.79 -16.35
C ASP A 129 6.28 -29.51 -16.43
N SER A 130 5.66 -28.32 -16.33
CA SER A 130 6.36 -27.04 -16.34
C SER A 130 7.18 -26.81 -15.07
N ASP A 131 8.48 -26.55 -15.24
CA ASP A 131 9.38 -26.17 -14.14
C ASP A 131 8.95 -24.85 -13.48
N ALA A 132 8.43 -23.88 -14.25
CA ALA A 132 7.90 -22.65 -13.69
C ALA A 132 6.67 -22.90 -12.83
N LEU A 133 5.75 -23.79 -13.26
CA LEU A 133 4.57 -24.15 -12.47
C LEU A 133 4.97 -24.82 -11.15
N ALA A 134 5.92 -25.76 -11.20
CA ALA A 134 6.45 -26.41 -10.00
C ALA A 134 7.07 -25.38 -9.03
N GLY A 135 7.87 -24.44 -9.53
CA GLY A 135 8.46 -23.38 -8.73
C GLY A 135 7.42 -22.41 -8.13
N LEU A 136 6.34 -22.11 -8.86
CA LEU A 136 5.23 -21.29 -8.37
C LEU A 136 4.49 -21.98 -7.22
N ILE A 137 4.20 -23.27 -7.35
CA ILE A 137 3.50 -24.04 -6.30
C ILE A 137 4.36 -24.14 -5.05
N ASP A 138 5.65 -24.49 -5.20
CA ASP A 138 6.60 -24.53 -4.09
C ASP A 138 6.67 -23.18 -3.36
N PHE A 139 6.85 -22.09 -4.12
CA PHE A 139 6.94 -20.76 -3.56
C PHE A 139 5.66 -20.27 -2.87
N THR A 140 4.48 -20.60 -3.41
CA THR A 140 3.19 -20.20 -2.83
C THR A 140 2.68 -21.14 -1.73
N SER A 141 3.42 -22.21 -1.44
CA SER A 141 3.13 -23.11 -0.31
C SER A 141 3.51 -22.48 1.03
N ASP A 142 4.56 -21.65 1.08
CA ASP A 142 4.99 -20.88 2.25
C ASP A 142 4.43 -19.45 2.19
N GLU A 143 3.42 -19.17 3.02
CA GLU A 143 2.83 -17.82 3.18
C GLU A 143 3.82 -16.76 3.64
N TYR A 144 4.99 -17.16 4.11
CA TYR A 144 6.08 -16.31 4.57
C TYR A 144 7.32 -16.42 3.68
N ALA A 145 7.17 -16.99 2.48
CA ALA A 145 8.25 -17.12 1.52
C ALA A 145 8.86 -15.74 1.20
N ILE A 146 10.19 -15.70 1.14
CA ILE A 146 10.95 -14.50 0.83
C ILE A 146 11.26 -14.51 -0.66
N PRO A 147 10.72 -13.59 -1.47
CA PRO A 147 10.90 -13.64 -2.92
C PRO A 147 12.35 -13.43 -3.35
N ASP A 148 12.88 -14.34 -4.18
CA ASP A 148 14.26 -14.27 -4.68
C ASP A 148 14.55 -13.02 -5.52
N TRP A 149 13.53 -12.52 -6.22
CA TRP A 149 13.61 -11.34 -7.08
C TRP A 149 13.53 -10.00 -6.33
N PHE A 150 13.24 -10.03 -5.03
CA PHE A 150 13.39 -8.82 -4.23
C PHE A 150 14.87 -8.43 -4.15
N ASP A 151 15.12 -7.13 -4.07
CA ASP A 151 16.49 -6.65 -3.89
C ASP A 151 17.02 -7.15 -2.54
N ASP A 152 18.32 -7.46 -2.47
CA ASP A 152 18.91 -8.08 -1.28
C ASP A 152 18.67 -7.33 0.03
N ALA A 153 18.44 -6.01 -0.02
CA ALA A 153 18.10 -5.28 1.19
C ALA A 153 16.69 -5.61 1.69
N THR A 154 15.72 -5.80 0.79
CA THR A 154 14.36 -6.24 1.13
C THR A 154 14.38 -7.70 1.57
N LYS A 155 15.14 -8.58 0.90
CA LYS A 155 15.31 -9.97 1.34
C LYS A 155 15.96 -10.07 2.72
N ALA A 156 17.04 -9.34 2.96
CA ALA A 156 17.71 -9.33 4.27
C ALA A 156 16.79 -8.82 5.40
N ASP A 157 15.96 -7.81 5.13
CA ASP A 157 14.97 -7.30 6.08
C ASP A 157 13.90 -8.37 6.41
N MET A 158 13.41 -9.09 5.40
CA MET A 158 12.46 -10.20 5.59
C MET A 158 13.10 -11.40 6.30
N ILE A 159 14.37 -11.71 6.02
CA ILE A 159 15.13 -12.78 6.71
C ILE A 159 15.28 -12.42 8.18
N ALA A 160 15.71 -11.20 8.50
CA ALA A 160 15.85 -10.74 9.88
C ALA A 160 14.52 -10.75 10.64
N GLN A 161 13.43 -10.35 9.99
CA GLN A 161 12.07 -10.45 10.54
C GLN A 161 11.67 -11.89 10.83
N LYS A 162 11.96 -12.83 9.91
CA LYS A 162 11.73 -14.27 10.09
C LYS A 162 12.55 -14.85 11.25
N GLU A 163 13.83 -14.51 11.34
CA GLU A 163 14.73 -14.93 12.44
C GLU A 163 14.31 -14.35 13.80
N ALA A 164 13.73 -13.14 13.80
CA ALA A 164 13.18 -12.50 14.99
C ALA A 164 11.77 -13.00 15.37
N GLY A 165 11.25 -14.04 14.71
CA GLY A 165 9.92 -14.60 14.98
C GLY A 165 8.74 -13.75 14.50
N THR A 166 8.99 -12.78 13.61
CA THR A 166 7.97 -11.89 13.02
C THR A 166 7.99 -11.92 11.49
N PRO A 167 7.89 -13.11 10.85
CA PRO A 167 8.00 -13.23 9.40
C PRO A 167 6.90 -12.45 8.66
N VAL A 168 7.23 -11.91 7.48
CA VAL A 168 6.31 -11.08 6.69
C VAL A 168 5.37 -11.97 5.87
N HIS A 169 4.13 -12.10 6.33
CA HIS A 169 3.08 -12.82 5.62
C HIS A 169 2.83 -12.21 4.23
N VAL A 170 2.52 -13.03 3.23
CA VAL A 170 2.28 -12.65 1.83
C VAL A 170 1.25 -11.52 1.70
N GLY A 171 0.24 -11.50 2.57
CA GLY A 171 -0.76 -10.44 2.62
C GLY A 171 -0.16 -9.05 2.87
N GLU A 172 1.01 -8.96 3.50
CA GLU A 172 1.70 -7.71 3.83
C GLU A 172 2.78 -7.32 2.81
N GLN A 173 3.14 -8.26 1.93
CA GLN A 173 4.16 -8.05 0.91
C GLN A 173 3.66 -7.16 -0.24
N SER A 174 4.55 -6.82 -1.17
CA SER A 174 4.21 -5.96 -2.31
C SER A 174 3.13 -6.57 -3.21
N TRP A 175 2.29 -5.72 -3.81
CA TRP A 175 1.23 -6.17 -4.71
C TRP A 175 1.74 -7.06 -5.85
N GLY A 176 1.02 -8.16 -6.08
CA GLY A 176 1.33 -9.10 -7.15
C GLY A 176 2.55 -9.98 -6.89
N VAL A 177 2.99 -10.11 -5.62
CA VAL A 177 4.13 -10.96 -5.27
C VAL A 177 3.92 -12.40 -5.71
N TRP A 178 2.78 -13.02 -5.39
CA TRP A 178 2.41 -14.36 -5.88
C TRP A 178 1.83 -14.35 -7.29
N GLY A 179 1.42 -13.18 -7.79
CA GLY A 179 0.83 -13.03 -9.10
C GLY A 179 1.88 -12.73 -10.18
N PRO A 180 1.78 -11.59 -10.91
CA PRO A 180 2.67 -11.29 -12.04
C PRO A 180 4.16 -11.31 -11.71
N GLN A 181 4.57 -10.98 -10.49
CA GLN A 181 5.98 -10.98 -10.12
C GLN A 181 6.55 -12.41 -10.02
N ALA A 182 5.89 -13.31 -9.28
CA ALA A 182 6.31 -14.70 -9.20
C ALA A 182 6.26 -15.38 -10.57
N LEU A 183 5.16 -15.23 -11.31
CA LEU A 183 5.01 -15.83 -12.64
C LEU A 183 6.16 -15.41 -13.56
N THR A 184 6.46 -14.11 -13.61
CA THR A 184 7.58 -13.58 -14.40
C THR A 184 8.91 -14.17 -13.95
N HIS A 185 9.15 -14.22 -12.64
CA HIS A 185 10.40 -14.75 -12.09
C HIS A 185 10.61 -16.22 -12.48
N PHE A 186 9.62 -17.08 -12.23
CA PHE A 186 9.75 -18.51 -12.45
C PHE A 186 9.82 -18.86 -13.94
N LEU A 187 9.08 -18.17 -14.81
CA LEU A 187 9.22 -18.31 -16.27
C LEU A 187 10.61 -17.89 -16.77
N HIS A 188 11.23 -16.87 -16.16
CA HIS A 188 12.62 -16.54 -16.47
C HIS A 188 13.59 -17.59 -15.95
N LYS A 189 13.39 -18.07 -14.72
CA LYS A 189 14.25 -19.05 -14.04
C LYS A 189 14.29 -20.39 -14.78
N SER A 190 13.15 -20.86 -15.30
CA SER A 190 13.06 -22.10 -16.10
C SER A 190 13.39 -21.91 -17.59
N GLY A 191 13.42 -20.66 -18.07
CA GLY A 191 13.58 -20.36 -19.50
C GLY A 191 12.28 -20.47 -20.31
N GLU A 192 11.14 -20.73 -19.68
CA GLU A 192 9.83 -20.86 -20.35
C GLU A 192 9.21 -19.51 -20.76
N HIS A 193 9.75 -18.38 -20.29
CA HIS A 193 9.40 -17.04 -20.77
C HIS A 193 9.53 -16.86 -22.30
N LYS A 194 10.31 -17.71 -22.97
CA LYS A 194 10.43 -17.76 -24.44
C LYS A 194 9.11 -18.06 -25.16
N TYR A 195 8.13 -18.66 -24.47
CA TYR A 195 6.80 -18.93 -25.01
C TYR A 195 5.81 -17.78 -24.78
N ALA A 196 6.25 -16.69 -24.13
CA ALA A 196 5.36 -15.58 -23.82
C ALA A 196 4.98 -14.80 -25.07
N MET A 197 3.68 -14.67 -25.30
CA MET A 197 3.11 -13.89 -26.40
C MET A 197 3.35 -12.38 -26.21
N PRO A 198 3.39 -11.61 -27.31
CA PRO A 198 3.45 -10.14 -27.25
C PRO A 198 2.28 -9.52 -26.47
N ILE A 199 2.48 -8.27 -26.02
CA ILE A 199 1.48 -7.54 -25.22
C ILE A 199 0.12 -7.46 -25.90
N GLU A 200 0.10 -7.24 -27.21
CA GLU A 200 -1.13 -7.13 -28.01
C GLU A 200 -2.01 -8.39 -28.03
N ALA A 201 -1.45 -9.56 -27.74
CA ALA A 201 -2.17 -10.82 -27.81
C ALA A 201 -3.15 -10.98 -26.64
N LEU A 202 -2.72 -10.69 -25.41
CA LEU A 202 -3.54 -10.93 -24.19
C LEU A 202 -3.83 -9.66 -23.39
N PHE A 203 -2.98 -8.63 -23.49
CA PHE A 203 -3.08 -7.42 -22.66
C PHE A 203 -2.97 -6.13 -23.51
N PRO A 204 -3.70 -6.00 -24.62
CA PRO A 204 -3.56 -4.90 -25.58
C PRO A 204 -3.79 -3.51 -24.97
N ILE A 205 -4.69 -3.43 -23.99
CA ILE A 205 -5.01 -2.19 -23.27
C ILE A 205 -4.46 -2.29 -21.84
N SER A 206 -3.28 -1.73 -21.64
CA SER A 206 -2.62 -1.69 -20.33
C SER A 206 -3.50 -1.10 -19.22
N PHE A 207 -3.22 -1.47 -17.98
CA PHE A 207 -3.90 -0.91 -16.80
C PHE A 207 -3.94 0.63 -16.79
N LYS A 208 -2.87 1.32 -17.22
CA LYS A 208 -2.83 2.80 -17.28
C LYS A 208 -3.83 3.37 -18.28
N LYS A 209 -4.08 2.65 -19.37
CA LYS A 209 -4.98 3.02 -20.47
C LYS A 209 -6.38 2.44 -20.35
N ARG A 210 -6.68 1.62 -19.32
CA ARG A 210 -7.97 0.93 -19.14
C ARG A 210 -9.21 1.82 -19.33
N ARG A 211 -9.14 3.10 -18.95
CA ARG A 211 -10.25 4.07 -19.11
C ARG A 211 -10.67 4.30 -20.57
N LEU A 212 -9.80 3.99 -21.54
CA LEU A 212 -10.15 4.08 -22.96
C LEU A 212 -11.28 3.13 -23.33
N MET A 213 -11.41 1.98 -22.65
CA MET A 213 -12.48 1.00 -22.89
C MET A 213 -13.88 1.51 -22.56
N LEU A 214 -13.99 2.58 -21.75
CA LEU A 214 -15.25 3.22 -21.37
C LEU A 214 -15.57 4.46 -22.21
N LYS A 215 -14.68 4.89 -23.11
CA LYS A 215 -14.91 6.09 -23.91
C LYS A 215 -15.85 5.79 -25.07
N PRO A 216 -16.99 6.50 -25.20
CA PRO A 216 -17.89 6.35 -26.34
C PRO A 216 -17.18 6.67 -27.66
N ASN A 217 -17.46 5.91 -28.72
CA ASN A 217 -17.00 6.14 -30.09
C ASN A 217 -15.47 6.24 -30.26
N LEU A 218 -14.69 5.75 -29.31
CA LEU A 218 -13.24 5.74 -29.43
C LEU A 218 -12.78 4.57 -30.30
N ASP A 219 -12.04 4.89 -31.35
CA ASP A 219 -11.34 3.88 -32.15
C ASP A 219 -10.17 3.29 -31.34
N LEU A 220 -10.24 1.97 -31.12
CA LEU A 220 -9.25 1.18 -30.40
C LEU A 220 -8.53 0.17 -31.31
N SER A 221 -8.68 0.27 -32.63
CA SER A 221 -8.01 -0.60 -33.62
C SER A 221 -6.49 -0.63 -33.48
N GLN A 222 -5.88 0.46 -32.99
CA GLN A 222 -4.44 0.51 -32.69
C GLN A 222 -4.04 -0.35 -31.47
N TYR A 223 -5.00 -0.78 -30.65
CA TYR A 223 -4.78 -1.62 -29.47
C TYR A 223 -5.30 -3.03 -29.69
N VAL A 224 -6.56 -3.16 -30.12
CA VAL A 224 -7.24 -4.42 -30.39
C VAL A 224 -7.10 -4.70 -31.88
N THR A 225 -6.21 -5.62 -32.21
CA THR A 225 -5.84 -5.97 -33.59
C THR A 225 -6.29 -7.38 -33.92
N ASP A 226 -6.04 -7.84 -35.16
CA ASP A 226 -6.28 -9.22 -35.54
C ASP A 226 -5.45 -10.24 -34.73
N ASN A 227 -4.39 -9.81 -34.06
CA ASN A 227 -3.57 -10.66 -33.19
C ASN A 227 -4.12 -10.76 -31.76
N THR A 228 -5.12 -9.96 -31.41
CA THR A 228 -5.68 -9.96 -30.05
C THR A 228 -6.55 -11.19 -29.82
N LEU A 229 -6.18 -11.96 -28.80
CA LEU A 229 -6.91 -13.11 -28.29
C LEU A 229 -7.73 -12.74 -27.05
N SER A 230 -7.22 -11.85 -26.19
CA SER A 230 -7.91 -11.45 -24.95
C SER A 230 -7.76 -9.98 -24.62
N ILE A 231 -8.71 -9.45 -23.84
CA ILE A 231 -8.69 -8.10 -23.29
C ILE A 231 -8.95 -8.18 -21.78
N HIS A 232 -7.96 -7.79 -20.96
CA HIS A 232 -8.13 -7.72 -19.51
C HIS A 232 -8.82 -6.41 -19.08
N PHE A 233 -9.94 -6.51 -18.37
CA PHE A 233 -10.73 -5.36 -17.95
C PHE A 233 -10.24 -4.70 -16.67
N TRP A 234 -9.37 -5.35 -15.89
CA TRP A 234 -8.91 -4.83 -14.59
C TRP A 234 -10.09 -4.59 -13.65
N GLY A 235 -10.97 -5.58 -13.56
CA GLY A 235 -12.33 -5.58 -13.06
C GLY A 235 -12.50 -4.85 -11.74
N ARG A 236 -11.63 -5.06 -10.74
CA ARG A 236 -11.71 -4.31 -9.47
C ARG A 236 -11.74 -2.79 -9.68
N ARG A 237 -10.85 -2.26 -10.53
CA ARG A 237 -10.77 -0.81 -10.81
C ARG A 237 -11.77 -0.38 -11.86
N MET A 238 -12.17 -1.28 -12.76
CA MET A 238 -13.18 -1.01 -13.78
C MET A 238 -14.57 -0.90 -13.18
N ARG A 239 -14.99 -1.87 -12.36
CA ARG A 239 -16.28 -1.87 -11.65
C ARG A 239 -16.48 -0.58 -10.86
N MET A 240 -15.51 -0.21 -10.02
CA MET A 240 -15.56 1.07 -9.28
C MET A 240 -15.70 2.28 -10.21
N ARG A 241 -14.99 2.30 -11.34
CA ARG A 241 -15.05 3.44 -12.27
C ARG A 241 -16.39 3.49 -13.01
N ILE A 242 -17.01 2.37 -13.34
CA ILE A 242 -18.32 2.34 -13.98
C ILE A 242 -19.39 2.81 -12.99
N VAL A 243 -19.39 2.28 -11.77
CA VAL A 243 -20.32 2.69 -10.70
C VAL A 243 -20.19 4.19 -10.37
N GLU A 244 -18.98 4.68 -10.12
CA GLU A 244 -18.78 6.05 -9.62
C GLU A 244 -19.02 7.15 -10.66
N ARG A 245 -19.01 6.83 -11.94
CA ARG A 245 -18.86 7.86 -13.00
C ARG A 245 -19.67 7.60 -14.26
N GLU A 246 -20.15 6.37 -14.48
CA GLU A 246 -21.08 6.04 -15.58
C GLU A 246 -22.45 5.62 -15.04
N GLY A 247 -22.69 5.69 -13.71
CA GLY A 247 -23.98 5.36 -13.11
C GLY A 247 -24.23 3.86 -12.94
N GLY A 248 -23.20 3.02 -13.05
CA GLY A 248 -23.32 1.56 -12.89
C GLY A 248 -23.30 0.77 -14.20
N GLU A 249 -23.48 1.43 -15.35
CA GLU A 249 -23.49 0.81 -16.67
C GLU A 249 -22.53 1.56 -17.62
N PRO A 250 -21.74 0.88 -18.45
CA PRO A 250 -20.90 1.55 -19.44
C PRO A 250 -21.76 2.11 -20.57
N HIS A 251 -21.34 3.22 -21.17
CA HIS A 251 -22.01 3.77 -22.35
C HIS A 251 -22.07 2.72 -23.48
N PRO A 252 -23.21 2.55 -24.20
CA PRO A 252 -23.35 1.54 -25.26
C PRO A 252 -22.27 1.63 -26.35
N GLU A 253 -21.95 2.84 -26.78
CA GLU A 253 -20.87 3.10 -27.77
C GLU A 253 -19.43 3.00 -27.22
N SER A 254 -19.22 2.60 -25.96
CA SER A 254 -17.88 2.28 -25.45
C SER A 254 -17.46 0.87 -25.90
N LEU A 255 -16.20 0.48 -25.69
CA LEU A 255 -15.79 -0.90 -25.99
C LEU A 255 -16.60 -1.89 -25.18
N ILE A 256 -16.65 -1.73 -23.85
CA ILE A 256 -17.39 -2.66 -22.98
C ILE A 256 -18.88 -2.63 -23.29
N GLY A 257 -19.46 -1.45 -23.58
CA GLY A 257 -20.86 -1.32 -24.00
C GLY A 257 -21.18 -2.14 -25.26
N ARG A 258 -20.36 -2.01 -26.31
CA ARG A 258 -20.55 -2.79 -27.55
C ARG A 258 -20.38 -4.29 -27.34
N LEU A 259 -19.46 -4.69 -26.45
CA LEU A 259 -19.27 -6.10 -26.11
C LEU A 259 -20.47 -6.67 -25.32
N LEU A 260 -21.09 -5.89 -24.44
CA LEU A 260 -22.34 -6.29 -23.79
C LEU A 260 -23.46 -6.53 -24.81
N THR A 261 -23.62 -5.60 -25.77
CA THR A 261 -24.57 -5.77 -26.87
C THR A 261 -24.25 -6.98 -27.75
N LEU A 262 -22.97 -7.22 -28.06
CA LEU A 262 -22.55 -8.36 -28.89
C LEU A 262 -22.94 -9.71 -28.28
N HIS A 263 -22.94 -9.81 -26.96
CA HIS A 263 -23.23 -11.04 -26.22
C HIS A 263 -24.64 -11.06 -25.61
N ASP A 264 -25.51 -10.12 -26.00
CA ASP A 264 -26.89 -10.00 -25.50
C ASP A 264 -26.99 -9.92 -23.96
N ILE A 265 -26.01 -9.27 -23.31
CA ILE A 265 -25.98 -9.11 -21.85
C ILE A 265 -26.57 -7.76 -21.46
N VAL A 266 -27.61 -7.79 -20.64
CA VAL A 266 -28.31 -6.59 -20.15
C VAL A 266 -27.74 -6.20 -18.77
N PRO A 267 -27.03 -5.07 -18.64
CA PRO A 267 -26.39 -4.68 -17.37
C PRO A 267 -27.35 -4.58 -16.17
N SER A 268 -28.59 -4.18 -16.40
CA SER A 268 -29.60 -4.02 -15.35
C SER A 268 -30.08 -5.34 -14.75
N GLU A 269 -29.90 -6.48 -15.42
CA GLU A 269 -30.31 -7.80 -14.91
C GLU A 269 -29.31 -8.36 -13.89
N ALA A 270 -28.05 -7.93 -13.98
CA ALA A 270 -27.00 -8.30 -13.04
C ALA A 270 -26.06 -7.10 -12.78
N PRO A 271 -26.56 -6.07 -12.08
CA PRO A 271 -25.83 -4.83 -11.92
C PRO A 271 -24.51 -5.03 -11.17
N LEU A 272 -23.55 -4.14 -11.41
CA LEU A 272 -22.36 -4.07 -10.58
C LEU A 272 -22.78 -3.80 -9.12
N PRO A 273 -22.08 -4.41 -8.13
CA PRO A 273 -22.35 -4.14 -6.73
C PRO A 273 -22.28 -2.63 -6.44
N GLN A 274 -23.43 -2.05 -6.10
CA GLN A 274 -23.53 -0.66 -5.68
C GLN A 274 -22.96 -0.53 -4.26
N LYS A 275 -22.44 0.66 -3.90
CA LYS A 275 -22.32 1.00 -2.48
C LYS A 275 -23.74 1.26 -1.96
N ASN A 276 -24.28 0.40 -1.11
CA ASN A 276 -25.66 0.56 -0.65
C ASN A 276 -25.78 1.65 0.44
N PRO A 277 -26.69 2.63 0.29
CA PRO A 277 -27.15 3.51 1.36
C PRO A 277 -28.34 2.86 2.08
N HIS A 278 -28.14 2.42 3.33
CA HIS A 278 -29.11 1.81 4.27
C HIS A 278 -29.64 0.37 4.01
N LYS A 279 -29.93 -0.31 5.15
CA LYS A 279 -30.57 -1.62 5.42
C LYS A 279 -29.67 -2.88 5.35
N SER A 280 -29.84 -3.91 6.19
CA SER A 280 -30.77 -4.20 7.30
C SER A 280 -30.31 -5.45 8.05
N ASP A 281 -30.81 -5.58 9.28
CA ASP A 281 -30.63 -6.68 10.22
C ASP A 281 -31.10 -8.05 9.68
N GLU A 282 -30.22 -9.04 9.65
CA GLU A 282 -30.56 -10.45 9.92
C GLU A 282 -29.27 -11.24 10.20
N ALA A 283 -29.24 -11.92 11.35
CA ALA A 283 -28.05 -12.59 11.89
C ALA A 283 -27.96 -14.06 11.43
N PRO A 284 -26.77 -14.60 11.10
CA PRO A 284 -26.53 -16.04 10.98
C PRO A 284 -26.09 -16.67 12.32
N PRO A 285 -26.21 -18.00 12.45
CA PRO A 285 -26.44 -18.67 13.73
C PRO A 285 -25.18 -18.90 14.58
N ALA A 286 -25.43 -19.04 15.89
CA ALA A 286 -24.44 -19.22 16.94
C ALA A 286 -23.60 -20.50 16.83
N LYS A 287 -22.27 -20.38 17.01
CA LYS A 287 -21.40 -21.47 17.49
C LYS A 287 -20.32 -20.96 18.46
N SER A 288 -20.52 -21.34 19.73
CA SER A 288 -19.56 -21.87 20.71
C SER A 288 -18.08 -21.40 20.71
N ALA A 289 -17.80 -20.54 21.68
CA ALA A 289 -16.66 -20.51 22.63
C ALA A 289 -15.19 -20.68 22.16
N ALA A 290 -14.45 -19.60 22.44
CA ALA A 290 -13.05 -19.51 22.89
C ALA A 290 -11.92 -19.51 21.83
N ALA A 291 -11.66 -18.33 21.26
CA ALA A 291 -10.34 -17.69 21.14
C ALA A 291 -10.54 -16.27 20.58
N VAL A 292 -9.91 -15.25 21.17
CA VAL A 292 -10.09 -13.83 20.82
C VAL A 292 -9.18 -13.46 19.64
N ASP A 293 -9.78 -13.29 18.45
CA ASP A 293 -9.15 -12.68 17.28
C ASP A 293 -10.02 -11.48 16.81
N ILE A 294 -9.45 -10.28 16.84
CA ILE A 294 -10.12 -9.04 16.44
C ILE A 294 -10.04 -8.91 14.92
N ALA A 295 -11.13 -9.24 14.22
CA ALA A 295 -11.35 -8.88 12.82
C ALA A 295 -11.74 -7.38 12.72
N PRO A 296 -11.42 -6.66 11.62
CA PRO A 296 -11.77 -5.26 11.49
C PRO A 296 -13.30 -5.09 11.36
N ALA A 297 -13.89 -4.45 12.38
CA ALA A 297 -15.31 -4.19 12.48
C ALA A 297 -15.81 -3.17 11.44
N PRO A 298 -17.06 -3.30 10.94
CA PRO A 298 -17.69 -2.25 10.11
C PRO A 298 -17.72 -0.91 10.85
N ARG A 299 -17.68 0.25 10.15
CA ARG A 299 -17.54 1.61 10.76
C ARG A 299 -18.40 1.87 12.01
N ALA A 300 -19.62 1.33 12.08
CA ALA A 300 -20.50 1.41 13.25
C ALA A 300 -19.97 0.58 14.43
N ALA A 301 -19.64 -0.70 14.22
CA ALA A 301 -19.06 -1.57 15.24
C ALA A 301 -17.65 -1.11 15.68
N TRP A 302 -16.83 -0.54 14.78
CA TRP A 302 -15.56 0.11 15.16
C TRP A 302 -15.80 1.37 16.01
N THR A 303 -16.81 2.17 15.67
CA THR A 303 -17.19 3.32 16.50
C THR A 303 -17.66 2.85 17.88
N ASP A 304 -18.38 1.74 17.95
CA ASP A 304 -18.86 1.19 19.22
C ASP A 304 -17.73 0.51 20.02
N GLU A 305 -16.72 -0.08 19.38
CA GLU A 305 -15.48 -0.55 20.02
C GLU A 305 -14.63 0.60 20.56
N LEU A 306 -14.46 1.67 19.78
CA LEU A 306 -13.75 2.87 20.24
C LEU A 306 -14.52 3.61 21.32
N LYS A 307 -15.86 3.64 21.24
CA LYS A 307 -16.72 4.12 22.33
C LYS A 307 -16.56 3.25 23.56
N ALA A 308 -16.62 1.93 23.45
CA ALA A 308 -16.40 1.04 24.60
C ALA A 308 -15.03 1.27 25.26
N LEU A 309 -13.98 1.44 24.44
CA LEU A 309 -12.63 1.74 24.91
C LEU A 309 -12.51 3.14 25.54
N GLY A 310 -13.24 4.12 24.99
CA GLY A 310 -13.38 5.46 25.54
C GLY A 310 -14.20 5.48 26.83
N ASP A 311 -15.33 4.79 26.90
CA ASP A 311 -16.29 4.83 28.00
C ASP A 311 -15.73 4.18 29.28
N GLU A 312 -14.77 3.25 29.15
CA GLU A 312 -14.12 2.64 30.31
C GLU A 312 -13.14 3.60 31.01
N LYS A 313 -12.38 4.41 30.25
CA LYS A 313 -11.19 5.12 30.77
C LYS A 313 -10.96 6.52 30.16
N GLY A 314 -11.88 7.09 29.40
CA GLY A 314 -11.69 8.36 28.70
C GLY A 314 -12.93 8.80 27.92
N PHE A 315 -12.78 9.02 26.61
CA PHE A 315 -13.92 9.30 25.72
C PHE A 315 -13.60 8.95 24.27
N PHE A 316 -14.64 8.67 23.48
CA PHE A 316 -14.57 8.72 22.02
C PHE A 316 -15.63 9.68 21.49
N GLU A 317 -15.22 10.61 20.64
CA GLU A 317 -16.13 11.59 20.05
C GLU A 317 -15.87 11.82 18.57
N ARG A 318 -16.95 12.08 17.82
CA ARG A 318 -16.84 12.64 16.48
C ARG A 318 -16.57 14.13 16.59
N VAL A 319 -15.51 14.58 15.92
CA VAL A 319 -15.12 15.99 15.87
C VAL A 319 -15.47 16.49 14.47
N GLY A 320 -16.73 16.85 14.28
CA GLY A 320 -17.25 17.19 12.95
C GLY A 320 -17.37 15.97 12.01
N PRO A 321 -17.59 16.22 10.70
CA PRO A 321 -17.80 15.16 9.71
C PRO A 321 -16.51 14.45 9.27
N GLU A 322 -15.36 15.11 9.38
CA GLU A 322 -14.08 14.64 8.83
C GLU A 322 -13.07 14.20 9.90
N HIS A 323 -13.41 14.24 11.20
CA HIS A 323 -12.49 13.81 12.27
C HIS A 323 -13.16 13.03 13.39
N SER A 324 -12.33 12.30 14.14
CA SER A 324 -12.73 11.61 15.36
C SER A 324 -11.60 11.66 16.36
N ALA A 325 -11.93 11.75 17.64
CA ALA A 325 -10.97 11.79 18.74
C ALA A 325 -11.22 10.62 19.68
N LEU A 326 -10.15 9.93 20.05
CA LEU A 326 -10.16 8.90 21.09
C LEU A 326 -9.22 9.34 22.21
N PHE A 327 -9.75 9.46 23.41
CA PHE A 327 -8.99 9.64 24.63
C PHE A 327 -9.07 8.38 25.50
N VAL A 328 -7.92 7.88 25.94
CA VAL A 328 -7.82 6.79 26.92
C VAL A 328 -6.85 7.21 28.01
N LYS A 329 -7.33 7.27 29.26
CA LYS A 329 -6.54 7.61 30.45
C LYS A 329 -5.89 6.36 31.04
N SER A 330 -4.57 6.38 31.15
CA SER A 330 -3.80 5.28 31.76
C SER A 330 -2.81 5.78 32.83
N GLY A 331 -2.39 7.04 32.75
CA GLY A 331 -1.43 7.64 33.69
C GLY A 331 -1.33 9.16 33.60
N LYS A 332 -0.30 9.73 34.23
CA LYS A 332 -0.06 11.18 34.32
C LYS A 332 0.69 11.80 33.14
N THR A 333 1.17 10.97 32.21
CA THR A 333 1.71 11.41 30.92
C THR A 333 0.61 11.32 29.86
N LEU A 334 0.41 12.37 29.07
CA LEU A 334 -0.46 12.37 27.90
C LEU A 334 0.35 12.48 26.60
N ILE A 335 0.10 11.56 25.68
CA ILE A 335 0.56 11.68 24.29
C ILE A 335 -0.62 12.11 23.42
N VAL A 336 -0.52 13.28 22.80
CA VAL A 336 -1.49 13.77 21.81
C VAL A 336 -0.97 13.43 20.41
N THR A 337 -1.67 12.57 19.69
CA THR A 337 -1.22 12.08 18.37
C THR A 337 -2.18 12.45 17.26
N PHE A 338 -1.62 12.70 16.07
CA PHE A 338 -2.37 13.01 14.87
C PHE A 338 -1.97 12.04 13.76
N GLU A 339 -2.95 11.52 13.04
CA GLU A 339 -2.71 10.70 11.86
C GLU A 339 -1.96 11.48 10.76
N ASN A 340 -1.07 10.75 10.08
CA ASN A 340 -0.39 11.25 8.89
C ASN A 340 -1.17 10.86 7.63
N LEU A 341 -0.81 11.44 6.48
CA LEU A 341 -1.47 11.10 5.22
C LEU A 341 -1.33 9.63 4.83
N ASP A 342 -0.20 8.96 5.16
CA ASP A 342 -0.03 7.53 4.88
C ASP A 342 -1.12 6.68 5.59
N HIS A 343 -1.57 7.12 6.77
CA HIS A 343 -2.70 6.51 7.49
C HIS A 343 -4.04 6.86 6.85
N VAL A 344 -4.27 8.13 6.49
CA VAL A 344 -5.46 8.56 5.74
C VAL A 344 -5.60 7.81 4.41
N TYR A 345 -4.49 7.59 3.69
CA TYR A 345 -4.48 6.85 2.42
C TYR A 345 -4.85 5.38 2.57
N SER A 346 -4.60 4.80 3.74
CA SER A 346 -4.85 3.38 3.98
C SER A 346 -6.32 3.05 4.28
N ASN A 347 -7.14 4.06 4.62
CA ASN A 347 -8.61 4.01 4.72
C ASN A 347 -9.18 2.75 5.41
N ASN A 348 -8.50 2.30 6.46
CA ASN A 348 -8.91 1.15 7.27
C ASN A 348 -9.88 1.62 8.35
N GLU A 349 -11.14 1.26 8.21
CA GLU A 349 -12.07 1.23 9.35
C GLU A 349 -11.58 0.14 10.33
N GLY A 350 -11.64 0.37 11.65
CA GLY A 350 -11.09 -0.57 12.65
C GLY A 350 -9.77 -0.16 13.34
N ARG A 351 -9.19 1.02 13.06
CA ARG A 351 -7.86 1.38 13.58
C ARG A 351 -7.88 2.20 14.87
N LEU A 352 -6.96 1.87 15.76
CA LEU A 352 -6.61 2.69 16.92
C LEU A 352 -5.68 3.84 16.48
N PRO A 353 -5.63 4.94 17.27
CA PRO A 353 -4.76 6.07 16.96
C PRO A 353 -3.29 5.69 16.74
N TRP A 354 -2.58 6.50 15.97
CA TRP A 354 -1.16 6.25 15.72
C TRP A 354 -0.36 6.20 17.02
N GLY A 355 0.35 5.08 17.21
CA GLY A 355 1.18 4.84 18.39
C GLY A 355 0.41 4.28 19.60
N PHE A 356 -0.89 4.00 19.48
CA PHE A 356 -1.74 3.55 20.60
C PHE A 356 -1.12 2.43 21.42
N ASP A 357 -0.77 1.29 20.81
CA ASP A 357 -0.23 0.13 21.54
C ASP A 357 1.07 0.47 22.28
N PHE A 358 1.93 1.29 21.67
CA PHE A 358 3.16 1.74 22.31
C PHE A 358 2.85 2.61 23.52
N VAL A 359 1.99 3.62 23.37
CA VAL A 359 1.65 4.56 24.44
C VAL A 359 1.00 3.81 25.61
N GLN A 360 0.06 2.90 25.31
CA GLN A 360 -0.58 2.06 26.32
C GLN A 360 0.42 1.09 27.00
N SER A 361 1.35 0.50 26.25
CA SER A 361 2.39 -0.38 26.84
C SER A 361 3.33 0.34 27.83
N GLN A 362 3.40 1.68 27.78
CA GLN A 362 4.17 2.48 28.73
C GLN A 362 3.32 2.98 29.92
N GLY A 363 2.02 2.64 29.97
CA GLY A 363 1.09 3.17 30.97
C GLY A 363 0.77 4.65 30.80
N TRP A 364 1.01 5.23 29.61
CA TRP A 364 0.70 6.63 29.33
C TRP A 364 -0.72 6.78 28.80
N SER A 365 -1.33 7.93 29.09
CA SER A 365 -2.60 8.34 28.50
C SER A 365 -2.39 8.76 27.04
N ILE A 366 -3.40 8.57 26.19
CA ILE A 366 -3.37 8.96 24.78
C ILE A 366 -4.61 9.77 24.40
N LEU A 367 -4.41 10.87 23.68
CA LEU A 367 -5.45 11.57 22.93
C LEU A 367 -5.11 11.50 21.44
N GLY A 368 -5.79 10.60 20.73
CA GLY A 368 -5.53 10.31 19.33
C GLY A 368 -6.57 10.92 18.40
N LEU A 369 -6.11 11.76 17.48
CA LEU A 369 -6.96 12.43 16.49
C LEU A 369 -6.81 11.79 15.12
N MET A 370 -7.93 11.28 14.62
CA MET A 370 -8.04 10.58 13.34
C MET A 370 -8.67 11.50 12.30
N ALA A 371 -8.15 11.46 11.07
CA ALA A 371 -8.58 12.31 9.97
C ALA A 371 -9.15 11.45 8.84
N HIS A 372 -10.38 11.77 8.40
CA HIS A 372 -11.08 11.07 7.32
C HIS A 372 -10.86 11.74 5.96
N GLY A 373 -9.64 12.24 5.71
CA GLY A 373 -9.32 12.95 4.47
C GLY A 373 -8.10 13.86 4.55
N TRP A 374 -7.91 14.65 3.50
CA TRP A 374 -6.83 15.63 3.36
C TRP A 374 -7.22 16.95 4.04
N THR A 375 -7.52 16.84 5.33
CA THR A 375 -8.14 17.93 6.10
C THR A 375 -7.11 18.90 6.66
N TRP A 376 -5.87 18.44 6.88
CA TRP A 376 -4.86 19.15 7.67
C TRP A 376 -5.38 19.57 9.05
N TYR A 377 -6.44 18.92 9.54
CA TYR A 377 -7.12 19.29 10.77
C TYR A 377 -7.59 20.77 10.79
N ARG A 378 -7.91 21.33 9.61
CA ARG A 378 -8.34 22.73 9.45
C ARG A 378 -9.84 22.96 9.56
N ASP A 379 -10.62 21.92 9.83
CA ASP A 379 -12.06 22.06 10.03
C ASP A 379 -12.35 22.76 11.35
N THR A 380 -13.37 23.63 11.35
CA THR A 380 -13.71 24.47 12.52
C THR A 380 -14.04 23.64 13.76
N ASP A 381 -14.55 22.42 13.56
CA ASP A 381 -14.89 21.52 14.67
C ASP A 381 -13.63 21.04 15.42
N VAL A 382 -12.49 20.87 14.74
CA VAL A 382 -11.21 20.55 15.39
C VAL A 382 -10.70 21.73 16.20
N THR A 383 -10.86 22.95 15.68
CA THR A 383 -10.52 24.18 16.42
C THR A 383 -11.35 24.29 17.69
N LYS A 384 -12.68 24.15 17.58
CA LYS A 384 -13.59 24.17 18.73
C LYS A 384 -13.29 23.07 19.74
N PHE A 385 -12.91 21.88 19.27
CA PHE A 385 -12.52 20.77 20.12
C PHE A 385 -11.33 21.14 21.02
N PHE A 386 -10.25 21.66 20.46
CA PHE A 386 -9.09 22.08 21.26
C PHE A 386 -9.35 23.29 22.13
N ASP A 387 -10.16 24.26 21.68
CA ASP A 387 -10.60 25.38 22.50
C ASP A 387 -11.42 24.90 23.72
N ARG A 388 -12.29 23.91 23.52
CA ARG A 388 -13.03 23.27 24.60
C ARG A 388 -12.08 22.60 25.59
N LEU A 389 -11.19 21.72 25.13
CA LEU A 389 -10.21 21.05 25.99
C LEU A 389 -9.37 22.05 26.81
N LYS A 390 -8.94 23.14 26.18
CA LYS A 390 -8.22 24.23 26.86
C LYS A 390 -9.09 24.90 27.94
N SER A 391 -10.32 25.27 27.60
CA SER A 391 -11.25 25.96 28.52
C SER A 391 -11.65 25.09 29.71
N GLU A 392 -11.76 23.79 29.50
CA GLU A 392 -12.10 22.78 30.51
C GLU A 392 -10.87 22.37 31.34
N LYS A 393 -9.69 22.97 31.09
CA LYS A 393 -8.43 22.63 31.75
C LYS A 393 -8.09 21.13 31.63
N PHE A 394 -8.47 20.52 30.51
CA PHE A 394 -8.27 19.09 30.27
C PHE A 394 -6.80 18.68 30.41
N PHE A 395 -5.88 19.54 29.97
CA PHE A 395 -4.45 19.24 29.99
C PHE A 395 -3.83 19.33 31.39
N ASP A 396 -4.41 20.14 32.30
CA ASP A 396 -3.91 20.37 33.67
C ASP A 396 -3.94 19.10 34.54
N GLN A 397 -4.64 18.04 34.11
CA GLN A 397 -4.69 16.77 34.83
C GLN A 397 -3.43 15.90 34.63
N PHE A 398 -2.54 16.27 33.71
CA PHE A 398 -1.32 15.54 33.32
C PHE A 398 -0.06 16.34 33.70
N ASP A 399 0.96 15.62 34.17
CA ASP A 399 2.24 16.22 34.55
C ASP A 399 3.13 16.47 33.33
N THR A 400 2.98 15.62 32.30
CA THR A 400 3.71 15.70 31.04
C THR A 400 2.75 15.56 29.86
N VAL A 401 2.77 16.51 28.93
CA VAL A 401 2.00 16.46 27.68
C VAL A 401 2.95 16.54 26.49
N VAL A 402 2.83 15.57 25.57
CA VAL A 402 3.63 15.52 24.33
C VAL A 402 2.72 15.49 23.11
N PHE A 403 2.82 16.52 22.25
CA PHE A 403 2.18 16.55 20.94
C PHE A 403 3.11 15.91 19.92
N TYR A 404 2.62 14.91 19.19
CA TYR A 404 3.43 14.07 18.33
C TYR A 404 2.76 13.80 16.98
N GLY A 405 3.52 14.00 15.89
CA GLY A 405 2.96 13.95 14.54
C GLY A 405 4.01 13.82 13.43
N ALA A 406 3.60 13.26 12.28
CA ALA A 406 4.41 13.26 11.07
C ALA A 406 3.65 13.83 9.86
N SER A 407 4.32 14.59 9.00
CA SER A 407 3.76 15.21 7.80
C SER A 407 2.53 16.08 8.16
N MET A 408 1.35 15.79 7.61
CA MET A 408 0.08 16.40 8.00
C MET A 408 -0.17 16.36 9.53
N GLY A 409 0.08 15.22 10.17
CA GLY A 409 -0.03 15.11 11.63
C GLY A 409 1.05 15.91 12.36
N GLY A 410 2.22 16.10 11.73
CA GLY A 410 3.30 16.95 12.27
C GLY A 410 2.92 18.44 12.26
N TYR A 411 2.26 18.89 11.18
CA TYR A 411 1.62 20.21 11.14
C TYR A 411 0.61 20.35 12.29
N ALA A 412 -0.30 19.38 12.45
CA ALA A 412 -1.34 19.42 13.47
C ALA A 412 -0.78 19.39 14.91
N ALA A 413 0.26 18.60 15.15
CA ALA A 413 0.96 18.57 16.44
C ALA A 413 1.55 19.94 16.81
N CYS A 414 2.12 20.66 15.84
CA CYS A 414 2.61 22.02 16.06
C CYS A 414 1.48 23.05 16.18
N ALA A 415 0.44 22.93 15.35
CA ALA A 415 -0.69 23.86 15.35
C ALA A 415 -1.44 23.79 16.69
N PHE A 416 -1.89 22.60 17.10
CA PHE A 416 -2.78 22.46 18.25
C PHE A 416 -2.06 22.38 19.60
N SER A 417 -0.73 22.36 19.64
CA SER A 417 0.01 22.49 20.90
C SER A 417 -0.26 23.82 21.61
N ALA A 418 -0.70 24.87 20.90
CA ALA A 418 -1.13 26.14 21.51
C ALA A 418 -2.32 26.00 22.49
N ALA A 419 -3.05 24.88 22.44
CA ALA A 419 -4.10 24.57 23.41
C ALA A 419 -3.55 24.14 24.77
N CYS A 420 -2.30 23.69 24.82
CA CYS A 420 -1.58 23.25 26.02
C CYS A 420 -0.20 23.94 26.05
N PRO A 421 -0.11 25.18 26.55
CA PRO A 421 1.17 25.81 26.86
C PRO A 421 2.03 24.88 27.72
N ASP A 422 3.36 24.97 27.61
CA ASP A 422 4.35 24.11 28.26
C ASP A 422 4.39 22.64 27.81
N ALA A 423 3.63 22.24 26.79
CA ALA A 423 3.77 20.92 26.18
C ALA A 423 5.11 20.77 25.43
N THR A 424 5.57 19.52 25.30
CA THR A 424 6.66 19.16 24.37
C THR A 424 6.08 18.80 23.01
N VAL A 425 6.67 19.28 21.91
CA VAL A 425 6.21 19.00 20.54
C VAL A 425 7.27 18.21 19.79
N VAL A 426 6.88 17.11 19.16
CA VAL A 426 7.73 16.31 18.28
C VAL A 426 7.08 16.21 16.91
N ALA A 427 7.61 16.98 15.96
CA ALA A 427 7.06 17.08 14.62
C ALA A 427 8.06 16.56 13.58
N ILE A 428 7.63 15.54 12.83
CA ILE A 428 8.45 14.85 11.83
C ILE A 428 8.02 15.26 10.43
N SER A 429 8.92 15.88 9.67
CA SER A 429 8.65 16.46 8.35
C SER A 429 7.40 17.35 8.30
N PRO A 430 7.18 18.27 9.27
CA PRO A 430 5.95 19.05 9.32
C PRO A 430 5.90 20.07 8.19
N GLN A 431 4.69 20.35 7.71
CA GLN A 431 4.43 21.60 7.00
C GLN A 431 4.26 22.71 8.05
N ALA A 432 4.74 23.92 7.76
CA ALA A 432 4.46 25.10 8.57
C ALA A 432 3.05 25.65 8.28
N THR A 433 2.66 25.61 7.01
CA THR A 433 1.36 26.01 6.48
C THR A 433 1.22 25.49 5.05
N LEU A 434 0.00 25.41 4.52
CA LEU A 434 -0.25 25.26 3.08
C LEU A 434 -0.90 26.51 2.46
N ASP A 435 -0.91 27.62 3.20
CA ASP A 435 -1.24 28.93 2.65
C ASP A 435 -0.36 29.24 1.43
N ARG A 436 -0.98 29.67 0.34
CA ARG A 436 -0.31 29.85 -0.95
C ARG A 436 0.48 31.15 -1.03
N ASP A 437 0.17 32.15 -0.22
CA ASP A 437 0.89 33.41 -0.17
C ASP A 437 2.17 33.25 0.68
N VAL A 438 2.12 32.41 1.72
CA VAL A 438 3.29 32.10 2.56
C VAL A 438 4.17 30.99 1.97
N ALA A 439 3.56 29.92 1.43
CA ALA A 439 4.25 28.74 0.92
C ALA A 439 3.90 28.43 -0.55
N PRO A 440 4.08 29.37 -1.51
CA PRO A 440 3.73 29.17 -2.93
C PRO A 440 4.51 28.04 -3.61
N TRP A 441 5.63 27.64 -3.02
CA TRP A 441 6.51 26.56 -3.47
C TRP A 441 5.98 25.16 -3.10
N GLU A 442 5.03 25.05 -2.16
CA GLU A 442 4.52 23.76 -1.67
C GLU A 442 3.44 23.18 -2.60
N LYS A 443 3.87 22.42 -3.60
CA LYS A 443 2.99 21.86 -4.64
C LYS A 443 2.58 20.41 -4.39
N ARG A 444 3.04 19.77 -3.31
CA ARG A 444 2.79 18.33 -3.05
C ARG A 444 1.37 18.07 -2.56
N TYR A 445 0.74 19.06 -1.92
CA TYR A 445 -0.52 18.89 -1.19
C TYR A 445 -1.67 19.76 -1.70
N GLN A 446 -1.77 19.94 -3.01
CA GLN A 446 -2.71 20.89 -3.65
C GLN A 446 -4.18 20.70 -3.24
N LYS A 447 -4.60 19.46 -2.92
CA LYS A 447 -5.97 19.18 -2.47
C LYS A 447 -6.35 19.92 -1.18
N ALA A 448 -5.37 20.23 -0.34
CA ALA A 448 -5.57 20.93 0.91
C ALA A 448 -5.49 22.45 0.79
N TRP A 449 -5.17 23.01 -0.39
CA TRP A 449 -5.19 24.46 -0.64
C TRP A 449 -6.59 25.08 -0.54
N ILE A 450 -7.65 24.26 -0.54
CA ILE A 450 -9.01 24.72 -0.27
C ILE A 450 -9.23 25.03 1.23
N ARG A 451 -8.37 24.53 2.11
CA ARG A 451 -8.47 24.74 3.56
C ARG A 451 -7.87 26.09 3.93
N ASP A 452 -8.40 26.70 4.98
CA ASP A 452 -7.94 27.99 5.49
C ASP A 452 -6.85 27.81 6.57
N PHE A 453 -5.70 28.45 6.36
CA PHE A 453 -4.53 28.43 7.25
C PHE A 453 -4.25 29.80 7.91
N ASN A 454 -5.14 30.78 7.72
CA ASN A 454 -4.99 32.14 8.26
C ASN A 454 -5.86 32.41 9.49
N THR A 455 -6.62 31.40 9.94
CA THR A 455 -7.44 31.43 11.15
C THR A 455 -6.72 30.80 12.34
N SER A 456 -7.38 30.75 13.51
CA SER A 456 -6.85 30.12 14.73
C SER A 456 -6.20 28.76 14.45
N TYR A 457 -5.07 28.50 15.12
CA TYR A 457 -4.23 27.31 14.91
C TYR A 457 -3.69 27.16 13.46
N GLY A 458 -3.75 28.19 12.62
CA GLY A 458 -3.51 28.09 11.18
C GLY A 458 -2.03 28.04 10.79
N TYR A 459 -1.21 28.93 11.34
CA TYR A 459 0.22 29.00 11.04
C TYR A 459 1.05 28.33 12.14
N ALA A 460 1.48 27.09 11.90
CA ALA A 460 2.09 26.23 12.92
C ALA A 460 3.33 26.83 13.61
N PRO A 461 4.22 27.61 12.95
CA PRO A 461 5.35 28.25 13.62
C PRO A 461 4.97 29.22 14.74
N ASP A 462 3.85 29.93 14.61
CA ASP A 462 3.38 30.85 15.66
C ASP A 462 2.75 30.07 16.83
N MET A 463 2.13 28.94 16.53
CA MET A 463 1.40 28.14 17.52
C MET A 463 2.30 27.36 18.49
N VAL A 464 3.57 27.18 18.14
CA VAL A 464 4.54 26.48 19.00
C VAL A 464 5.32 27.43 19.93
N GLN A 465 5.06 28.73 19.92
CA GLN A 465 5.81 29.70 20.74
C GLN A 465 5.66 29.45 22.25
N GLY A 466 4.48 29.00 22.69
CA GLY A 466 4.20 28.68 24.09
C GLY A 466 4.56 27.25 24.51
N ALA A 467 5.10 26.42 23.61
CA ALA A 467 5.54 25.07 23.94
C ALA A 467 6.86 25.10 24.73
N LYS A 468 7.03 24.16 25.67
CA LYS A 468 8.25 24.03 26.47
C LYS A 468 9.46 23.69 25.61
N GLU A 469 9.32 22.67 24.77
CA GLU A 469 10.36 22.23 23.81
C GLU A 469 9.72 21.75 22.51
N VAL A 470 10.36 22.06 21.39
CA VAL A 470 9.87 21.70 20.05
C VAL A 470 10.99 21.05 19.26
N PHE A 471 10.80 19.79 18.89
CA PHE A 471 11.73 19.04 18.06
C PHE A 471 11.21 18.91 16.63
N ILE A 472 11.86 19.59 15.69
CA ILE A 472 11.55 19.52 14.26
C ILE A 472 12.54 18.58 13.57
N LEU A 473 12.07 17.39 13.20
CA LEU A 473 12.86 16.41 12.44
C LEU A 473 12.60 16.61 10.95
N TYR A 474 13.64 16.86 10.16
CA TYR A 474 13.49 17.07 8.70
C TYR A 474 14.76 16.66 7.95
N ASP A 475 14.62 16.35 6.67
CA ASP A 475 15.77 16.13 5.79
C ASP A 475 16.13 17.46 5.10
N PRO A 476 17.30 18.07 5.38
CA PRO A 476 17.70 19.30 4.69
C PRO A 476 18.04 19.09 3.21
N ARG A 477 17.93 17.88 2.68
CA ARG A 477 18.07 17.53 1.25
C ARG A 477 16.73 17.37 0.54
N GLU A 478 15.62 17.41 1.26
CA GLU A 478 14.29 17.48 0.69
C GLU A 478 13.85 18.94 0.72
N ASP A 479 13.93 19.62 -0.43
CA ASP A 479 13.84 21.08 -0.52
C ASP A 479 12.57 21.62 0.15
N ALA A 480 11.40 21.03 -0.16
CA ALA A 480 10.14 21.47 0.41
C ALA A 480 10.06 21.28 1.94
N ASP A 481 10.60 20.18 2.49
CA ASP A 481 10.64 19.96 3.93
C ASP A 481 11.63 20.89 4.63
N ALA A 482 12.77 21.17 3.99
CA ALA A 482 13.77 22.11 4.47
C ALA A 482 13.22 23.54 4.53
N MET A 483 12.46 23.94 3.52
CA MET A 483 11.79 25.23 3.45
C MET A 483 10.73 25.38 4.56
N HIS A 484 9.87 24.37 4.77
CA HIS A 484 8.93 24.38 5.90
C HIS A 484 9.67 24.47 7.24
N ALA A 485 10.68 23.62 7.45
CA ALA A 485 11.46 23.61 8.69
C ALA A 485 12.19 24.95 8.94
N ALA A 486 12.52 25.72 7.90
CA ALA A 486 13.16 27.03 8.03
C ALA A 486 12.24 28.10 8.63
N LEU A 487 10.91 27.95 8.45
CA LEU A 487 9.90 28.88 8.96
C LEU A 487 9.73 28.82 10.49
N PHE A 488 9.96 27.64 11.09
CA PHE A 488 9.97 27.49 12.55
C PHE A 488 11.19 28.19 13.18
N ARG A 489 10.96 29.22 14.01
CA ARG A 489 12.01 29.99 14.71
C ARG A 489 11.60 30.24 16.16
N GLY A 490 12.52 30.03 17.10
CA GLY A 490 12.27 30.23 18.53
C GLY A 490 13.39 29.61 19.37
N GLN A 491 13.55 30.07 20.60
CA GLN A 491 14.57 29.53 21.52
C GLN A 491 14.22 28.12 22.00
N ASN A 492 12.93 27.79 22.06
CA ASN A 492 12.40 26.47 22.40
C ASN A 492 12.48 25.46 21.24
N ILE A 493 12.95 25.86 20.05
CA ILE A 493 12.92 25.01 18.84
C ILE A 493 14.29 24.40 18.54
N THR A 494 14.36 23.07 18.64
CA THR A 494 15.50 22.26 18.22
C THR A 494 15.26 21.60 16.86
N LYS A 495 16.06 21.99 15.86
CA LYS A 495 16.03 21.42 14.51
C LYS A 495 16.96 20.20 14.38
N LEU A 496 16.38 19.02 14.18
CA LEU A 496 17.07 17.74 14.07
C LEU A 496 17.16 17.32 12.59
N LYS A 497 18.39 17.33 12.04
CA LYS A 497 18.66 17.14 10.61
C LYS A 497 18.82 15.65 10.27
N CYS A 498 17.80 15.06 9.68
CA CYS A 498 17.75 13.68 9.22
C CYS A 498 18.20 13.54 7.76
N ARG A 499 19.44 13.94 7.47
CA ARG A 499 20.01 13.92 6.09
C ARG A 499 19.81 12.57 5.40
N PHE A 500 19.42 12.62 4.12
CA PHE A 500 19.26 11.45 3.22
C PHE A 500 18.17 10.45 3.64
N GLN A 501 17.17 10.90 4.38
CA GLN A 501 15.99 10.09 4.74
C GLN A 501 14.75 10.45 3.92
N GLY A 502 14.77 11.57 3.19
CA GLY A 502 13.65 12.14 2.44
C GLY A 502 12.48 12.49 3.36
N HIS A 503 11.28 12.62 2.79
CA HIS A 503 10.08 12.98 3.55
C HIS A 503 9.66 11.93 4.61
N ARG A 504 9.83 10.63 4.32
CA ARG A 504 9.36 9.53 5.18
C ARG A 504 10.32 9.20 6.32
N ILE A 505 10.63 10.18 7.17
CA ILE A 505 11.52 10.05 8.34
C ILE A 505 10.89 9.16 9.41
N ALA A 506 9.60 9.34 9.71
CA ALA A 506 8.89 8.54 10.71
C ALA A 506 8.99 7.04 10.42
N SER A 507 8.74 6.63 9.18
CA SER A 507 8.94 5.25 8.70
C SER A 507 10.38 4.78 8.87
N GLY A 508 11.37 5.63 8.59
CA GLY A 508 12.78 5.30 8.81
C GLY A 508 13.13 5.11 10.29
N LEU A 509 12.60 5.95 11.19
CA LEU A 509 12.80 5.80 12.62
C LEU A 509 12.15 4.53 13.16
N ILE A 510 10.98 4.14 12.64
CA ILE A 510 10.34 2.86 12.99
C ILE A 510 11.22 1.68 12.56
N GLN A 511 11.66 1.66 11.30
CA GLN A 511 12.51 0.58 10.74
C GLN A 511 13.87 0.47 11.45
N MET A 512 14.40 1.57 11.98
CA MET A 512 15.62 1.57 12.79
C MET A 512 15.38 1.27 14.28
N GLY A 513 14.12 1.04 14.70
CA GLY A 513 13.77 0.85 16.11
C GLY A 513 13.96 2.09 16.99
N LEU A 514 14.08 3.28 16.39
CA LEU A 514 14.41 4.54 17.07
C LEU A 514 13.19 5.35 17.49
N LEU A 515 12.02 5.10 16.91
CA LEU A 515 10.86 5.95 17.19
C LEU A 515 10.45 5.90 18.68
N LYS A 516 10.34 4.70 19.26
CA LYS A 516 10.01 4.51 20.68
C LYS A 516 11.06 5.17 21.60
N PRO A 517 12.38 4.93 21.44
CA PRO A 517 13.41 5.62 22.21
C PRO A 517 13.36 7.15 22.12
N VAL A 518 13.07 7.69 20.94
CA VAL A 518 13.00 9.15 20.75
C VAL A 518 11.81 9.74 21.50
N VAL A 519 10.62 9.15 21.33
CA VAL A 519 9.41 9.62 22.03
C VAL A 519 9.55 9.46 23.54
N GLY A 520 10.09 8.33 24.03
CA GLY A 520 10.37 8.12 25.45
C GLY A 520 11.33 9.17 26.01
N ALA A 521 12.43 9.45 25.30
CA ALA A 521 13.35 10.50 25.73
C ALA A 521 12.71 11.90 25.77
N CYS A 522 11.72 12.19 24.92
CA CYS A 522 10.93 13.43 25.00
C CYS A 522 10.03 13.46 26.23
N VAL A 523 9.33 12.36 26.53
CA VAL A 523 8.48 12.22 27.72
C VAL A 523 9.31 12.41 28.99
N ASP A 524 10.50 11.81 29.04
CA ASP A 524 11.41 11.91 30.18
C ASP A 524 12.09 13.29 30.30
N GLY A 525 11.92 14.18 29.31
CA GLY A 525 12.64 15.47 29.24
C GLY A 525 14.15 15.33 29.06
N THR A 526 14.61 14.21 28.47
CA THR A 526 16.04 13.89 28.30
C THR A 526 16.51 13.94 26.85
N LEU A 527 15.63 14.21 25.89
CA LEU A 527 16.02 14.31 24.49
C LEU A 527 16.85 15.58 24.25
N THR A 528 18.12 15.39 23.89
CA THR A 528 18.98 16.47 23.39
C THR A 528 19.36 16.22 21.94
N GLN A 529 19.84 17.26 21.24
CA GLN A 529 20.39 17.10 19.89
C GLN A 529 21.51 16.05 19.85
N THR A 530 22.37 16.03 20.87
CA THR A 530 23.44 15.03 21.01
C THR A 530 22.90 13.62 21.18
N LYS A 531 21.96 13.41 22.12
CA LYS A 531 21.33 12.10 22.36
C LYS A 531 20.62 11.60 21.11
N PHE A 532 19.89 12.47 20.42
CA PHE A 532 19.25 12.16 19.15
C PHE A 532 20.26 11.70 18.09
N TYR A 533 21.36 12.42 17.87
CA TYR A 533 22.33 12.01 16.85
C TYR A 533 23.16 10.79 17.24
N GLN A 534 23.33 10.50 18.54
CA GLN A 534 23.87 9.24 19.02
C GLN A 534 22.95 8.08 18.62
N MET A 535 21.64 8.18 18.93
CA MET A 535 20.62 7.21 18.49
C MET A 535 20.60 7.07 16.96
N LEU A 536 20.61 8.19 16.24
CA LEU A 536 20.55 8.22 14.78
C LEU A 536 21.79 7.59 14.11
N ARG A 537 22.86 7.25 14.84
CA ARG A 537 23.97 6.46 14.28
C ARG A 537 23.53 5.08 13.81
N ALA A 538 22.40 4.55 14.29
CA ALA A 538 21.79 3.32 13.74
C ALA A 538 21.59 3.38 12.22
N ARG A 539 21.46 4.58 11.63
CA ARG A 539 21.39 4.75 10.17
C ARG A 539 22.63 4.23 9.42
N ARG A 540 23.78 4.12 10.09
CA ARG A 540 25.04 3.65 9.50
C ARG A 540 24.99 2.19 9.07
N THR A 541 24.06 1.40 9.60
CA THR A 541 23.78 0.03 9.17
C THR A 541 22.44 -0.08 8.44
N PHE A 542 21.61 0.96 8.47
CA PHE A 542 20.32 1.00 7.80
C PHE A 542 20.44 1.09 6.27
N ARG A 543 20.06 0.01 5.58
CA ARG A 543 20.26 -0.16 4.13
C ARG A 543 19.57 0.90 3.27
N ARG A 544 18.40 1.42 3.67
CA ARG A 544 17.73 2.50 2.93
C ARG A 544 18.55 3.80 2.98
N TYR A 545 19.08 4.19 4.13
CA TYR A 545 19.96 5.35 4.28
C TYR A 545 21.25 5.18 3.47
N LEU A 546 21.91 4.03 3.58
CA LEU A 546 23.16 3.76 2.87
C LEU A 546 22.97 3.79 1.33
N ARG A 547 21.84 3.31 0.83
CA ARG A 547 21.48 3.39 -0.60
C ARG A 547 21.31 4.84 -1.06
N GLN A 548 20.65 5.67 -0.24
CA GLN A 548 20.51 7.08 -0.56
C GLN A 548 21.86 7.81 -0.50
N LEU A 549 22.69 7.51 0.51
CA LEU A 549 24.03 8.07 0.60
C LEU A 549 24.88 7.71 -0.63
N LEU A 550 24.79 6.46 -1.12
CA LEU A 550 25.47 6.03 -2.34
C LEU A 550 25.03 6.83 -3.58
N ARG A 551 23.72 7.10 -3.73
CA ARG A 551 23.17 7.89 -4.84
C ARG A 551 23.64 9.34 -4.85
N MET A 552 24.04 9.87 -3.69
CA MET A 552 24.51 11.25 -3.55
C MET A 552 26.00 11.41 -3.84
N ILE A 553 26.73 10.32 -4.03
CA ILE A 553 28.15 10.35 -4.41
C ILE A 553 28.22 10.28 -5.92
N ASP A 554 28.75 11.31 -6.57
CA ASP A 554 29.10 11.26 -7.98
C ASP A 554 30.25 10.24 -8.18
N PRO A 555 30.01 9.11 -8.86
CA PRO A 555 31.00 8.06 -9.00
C PRO A 555 32.16 8.43 -9.94
N GLU A 556 31.98 9.42 -10.82
CA GLU A 556 33.05 9.90 -11.70
C GLU A 556 33.99 10.84 -10.96
N LYS A 557 33.44 11.75 -10.14
CA LYS A 557 34.25 12.71 -9.38
C LYS A 557 34.83 12.13 -8.09
N HIS A 558 34.14 11.17 -7.47
CA HIS A 558 34.49 10.66 -6.14
C HIS A 558 34.49 9.13 -6.04
N PRO A 559 35.19 8.40 -6.93
CA PRO A 559 35.20 6.95 -6.94
C PRO A 559 35.74 6.35 -5.63
N TYR A 560 36.69 7.01 -4.95
CA TYR A 560 37.20 6.53 -3.66
C TYR A 560 36.15 6.55 -2.55
N ARG A 561 35.22 7.53 -2.54
CA ARG A 561 34.12 7.57 -1.56
C ARG A 561 33.11 6.45 -1.81
N VAL A 562 32.84 6.14 -3.09
CA VAL A 562 32.02 4.98 -3.48
C VAL A 562 32.69 3.68 -3.01
N TYR A 563 34.00 3.54 -3.22
CA TYR A 563 34.78 2.40 -2.73
C TYR A 563 34.65 2.21 -1.22
N LEU A 564 34.88 3.27 -0.43
CA LEU A 564 34.77 3.19 1.04
C LEU A 564 33.37 2.81 1.51
N LEU A 565 32.33 3.47 0.98
CA LEU A 565 30.95 3.21 1.38
C LEU A 565 30.52 1.80 0.97
N ALA A 566 30.73 1.43 -0.29
CA ALA A 566 30.32 0.13 -0.79
C ALA A 566 31.13 -1.00 -0.14
N GLY A 567 32.43 -0.80 0.09
CA GLY A 567 33.29 -1.72 0.83
C GLY A 567 32.80 -1.93 2.26
N HIS A 568 32.48 -0.86 2.99
CA HIS A 568 31.90 -0.96 4.34
C HIS A 568 30.62 -1.78 4.35
N VAL A 569 29.71 -1.57 3.38
CA VAL A 569 28.46 -2.33 3.29
C VAL A 569 28.70 -3.80 2.96
N MET A 570 29.60 -4.08 2.01
CA MET A 570 29.95 -5.44 1.58
C MET A 570 30.67 -6.25 2.67
N ALA A 571 31.42 -5.59 3.56
CA ALA A 571 32.05 -6.24 4.70
C ALA A 571 31.03 -6.71 5.77
N ASN A 572 29.82 -6.13 5.77
CA ASN A 572 28.76 -6.39 6.76
C ASN A 572 27.54 -7.10 6.12
N GLY A 573 27.77 -7.92 5.10
CA GLY A 573 26.74 -8.76 4.47
C GLY A 573 26.45 -8.43 2.99
N PRO A 574 25.54 -9.19 2.35
CA PRO A 574 25.28 -9.09 0.91
C PRO A 574 24.68 -7.73 0.50
N GLY A 575 24.88 -7.34 -0.77
CA GLY A 575 24.42 -6.05 -1.28
C GLY A 575 24.77 -5.83 -2.75
N PRO A 576 23.97 -6.27 -3.73
CA PRO A 576 24.33 -6.32 -5.15
C PRO A 576 24.49 -4.93 -5.76
N VAL A 577 23.72 -3.97 -5.27
CA VAL A 577 23.86 -2.55 -5.66
C VAL A 577 25.23 -2.03 -5.19
N PHE A 578 25.65 -2.34 -3.98
CA PHE A 578 26.95 -1.94 -3.44
C PHE A 578 28.09 -2.74 -4.07
N ARG A 579 27.92 -4.04 -4.33
CA ARG A 579 28.91 -4.86 -5.06
C ARG A 579 29.18 -4.31 -6.45
N ARG A 580 28.12 -3.98 -7.21
CA ARG A 580 28.26 -3.33 -8.52
C ARG A 580 28.97 -1.98 -8.41
N ALA A 581 28.58 -1.15 -7.44
CA ALA A 581 29.22 0.14 -7.21
C ALA A 581 30.70 0.01 -6.80
N LEU A 582 31.04 -0.97 -5.96
CA LEU A 582 32.40 -1.28 -5.51
C LEU A 582 33.28 -1.71 -6.69
N ASN A 583 32.80 -2.65 -7.51
CA ASN A 583 33.52 -3.09 -8.71
C ASN A 583 33.74 -1.93 -9.70
N ALA A 584 32.71 -1.11 -9.89
CA ALA A 584 32.77 0.07 -10.76
C ALA A 584 33.75 1.14 -10.22
N ALA A 585 33.82 1.33 -8.90
CA ALA A 585 34.75 2.24 -8.25
C ALA A 585 36.20 1.72 -8.35
N ASN A 586 36.42 0.43 -8.10
CA ASN A 586 37.74 -0.21 -8.24
C ASN A 586 38.30 -0.06 -9.66
N LYS A 587 37.46 -0.30 -10.68
CA LYS A 587 37.86 -0.12 -12.08
C LYS A 587 38.30 1.32 -12.36
N ARG A 588 37.56 2.31 -11.89
CA ARG A 588 37.89 3.74 -12.06
C ARG A 588 39.17 4.14 -11.34
N LEU A 589 39.35 3.69 -10.09
CA LEU A 589 40.56 3.96 -9.33
C LEU A 589 41.81 3.38 -10.01
N ALA A 590 41.71 2.15 -10.53
CA ALA A 590 42.80 1.53 -11.29
C ALA A 590 43.12 2.28 -12.60
N GLN A 591 42.11 2.78 -13.31
CA GLN A 591 42.31 3.60 -14.51
C GLN A 591 42.99 4.94 -14.18
N ALA A 592 42.56 5.61 -13.11
CA ALA A 592 43.16 6.87 -12.67
C ALA A 592 44.62 6.71 -12.22
N ALA A 593 44.97 5.61 -11.55
CA ALA A 593 46.34 5.29 -11.18
C ALA A 593 47.23 5.11 -12.42
N LYS A 594 46.80 4.31 -13.40
CA LYS A 594 47.51 4.12 -14.67
C LYS A 594 47.68 5.41 -15.48
N ALA A 595 46.67 6.29 -15.45
CA ALA A 595 46.75 7.59 -16.14
C ALA A 595 47.79 8.51 -15.48
N ARG A 596 47.90 8.51 -14.14
CA ARG A 596 48.92 9.26 -13.41
C ARG A 596 50.34 8.77 -13.70
N GLU A 597 50.54 7.45 -13.74
CA GLU A 597 51.84 6.83 -14.07
C GLU A 597 52.31 7.15 -15.49
N LYS A 598 51.39 7.39 -16.44
CA LYS A 598 51.73 7.79 -17.82
C LYS A 598 51.99 9.30 -17.99
N SER A 599 51.61 10.11 -17.01
CA SER A 599 51.77 11.58 -17.02
C SER A 599 52.98 12.06 -16.21
N LEU A 600 53.61 11.16 -15.47
CA LEU A 600 54.92 11.31 -14.82
C LEU A 600 55.99 10.75 -15.77
#